data_AF-A0A2G6G4G0-F1
#
_entry.id   AF-A0A2G6G4G0-F1
#
_cell.length_a   1.000
_cell.length_b   1.000
_cell.length_c   1.000
_cell.angle_alpha   90.00
_cell.angle_beta   90.00
_cell.angle_gamma   90.00
#
_symmetry.space_group_name_H-M   'P 1'
#
loop_
_entity.id
_entity.type
_entity.pdbx_description
1 polymer ?
#
loop_
_entity_poly.entity_id
_entity_poly.type
_entity_poly.pdbx_seq_one_letter_code
_entity_poly.pdbx_strand_id
1 'polypeptide(L)'
;MLSRQQWKYLGRESVAGFQRRKLTTGVTILIMGAALLVLAVLTLATLNLGHLLETARSSIDVRVFLREGASQQDVAEMQPRLVIIPGVERVRYIAPEAALAEFRRELGEQAGILDMLPENPLPASYHVVLKPEARNLESVRAIRDEIAVWPQVGEIVYNQEWIDSLENWTMRFQVASLVVGLLVFLAA
;
A
#
# COMPACT_ATOMS: atom_id res chain seq x y z
N MET A 1 16.12 -37.96 -45.42
CA MET A 1 16.79 -37.95 -44.09
C MET A 1 18.06 -37.12 -44.20
N LEU A 2 18.11 -35.97 -43.51
CA LEU A 2 19.34 -35.14 -43.49
C LEU A 2 20.44 -35.90 -42.75
N SER A 3 21.60 -36.07 -43.39
CA SER A 3 22.74 -36.77 -42.79
C SER A 3 23.36 -35.93 -41.67
N ARG A 4 23.97 -36.60 -40.66
CA ARG A 4 24.68 -35.91 -39.55
C ARG A 4 25.74 -34.90 -40.01
N GLN A 5 26.26 -35.07 -41.23
CA GLN A 5 27.23 -34.18 -41.87
C GLN A 5 26.58 -32.85 -42.29
N GLN A 6 25.34 -32.87 -42.78
CA GLN A 6 24.60 -31.68 -43.19
C GLN A 6 24.22 -30.80 -41.98
N TRP A 7 23.89 -31.40 -40.84
CA TRP A 7 23.64 -30.68 -39.58
C TRP A 7 24.90 -29.96 -39.07
N LYS A 8 26.07 -30.61 -39.14
CA LYS A 8 27.35 -29.99 -38.77
C LYS A 8 27.72 -28.84 -39.70
N TYR A 9 27.46 -29.00 -41.00
CA TYR A 9 27.73 -27.97 -42.00
C TYR A 9 26.84 -26.74 -41.78
N LEU A 10 25.53 -26.93 -41.59
CA LEU A 10 24.58 -25.86 -41.31
C LEU A 10 24.94 -25.09 -40.03
N GLY A 11 25.28 -25.79 -38.94
CA GLY A 11 25.70 -25.13 -37.70
C GLY A 11 26.99 -24.30 -37.87
N ARG A 12 27.98 -24.81 -38.62
CA ARG A 12 29.23 -24.09 -38.89
C ARG A 12 29.01 -22.88 -39.79
N GLU A 13 28.18 -23.01 -40.81
CA GLU A 13 27.83 -21.93 -41.75
C GLU A 13 27.04 -20.81 -41.05
N SER A 14 26.10 -21.16 -40.17
CA SER A 14 25.36 -20.18 -39.34
C SER A 14 26.28 -19.39 -38.41
N VAL A 15 27.21 -20.07 -37.72
CA VAL A 15 28.20 -19.41 -36.84
C VAL A 15 29.19 -18.54 -37.63
N ALA A 16 29.60 -18.99 -38.82
CA ALA A 16 30.45 -18.20 -39.71
C ALA A 16 29.73 -16.96 -40.27
N GLY A 17 28.42 -17.06 -40.55
CA GLY A 17 27.56 -15.93 -40.93
C GLY A 17 27.46 -14.87 -39.83
N PHE A 18 27.28 -15.30 -38.57
CA PHE A 18 27.32 -14.44 -37.39
C PHE A 18 28.67 -13.71 -37.23
N GLN A 19 29.79 -14.38 -37.54
CA GLN A 19 31.12 -13.76 -37.49
C GLN A 19 31.40 -12.74 -38.61
N ARG A 20 30.67 -12.79 -39.73
CA ARG A 20 30.82 -11.81 -40.82
C ARG A 20 29.98 -10.54 -40.60
N ARG A 21 28.90 -10.63 -39.81
CA ARG A 21 28.02 -9.49 -39.44
C ARG A 21 28.00 -9.23 -37.94
N LYS A 22 29.16 -9.34 -37.27
CA LYS A 22 29.32 -9.18 -35.81
C LYS A 22 28.69 -7.90 -35.25
N LEU A 23 28.81 -6.79 -35.97
CA LEU A 23 28.24 -5.51 -35.57
C LEU A 23 26.70 -5.56 -35.57
N THR A 24 26.08 -5.99 -36.66
CA THR A 24 24.62 -6.05 -36.77
C THR A 24 24.01 -7.04 -35.78
N THR A 25 24.60 -8.24 -35.65
CA THR A 25 24.15 -9.22 -34.66
C THR A 25 24.31 -8.71 -33.23
N GLY A 26 25.46 -8.10 -32.90
CA GLY A 26 25.70 -7.56 -31.58
C GLY A 26 24.70 -6.47 -31.22
N VAL A 27 24.39 -5.58 -32.17
CA VAL A 27 23.37 -4.53 -32.00
C VAL A 27 21.98 -5.15 -31.80
N THR A 28 21.59 -6.19 -32.56
CA THR A 28 20.31 -6.87 -32.36
C THR A 28 20.21 -7.54 -30.99
N ILE A 29 21.25 -8.27 -30.56
CA ILE A 29 21.27 -8.90 -29.23
C ILE A 29 21.20 -7.84 -28.13
N LEU A 30 21.91 -6.72 -28.29
CA LEU A 30 21.87 -5.62 -27.34
C LEU A 30 20.49 -4.98 -27.25
N ILE A 31 19.82 -4.75 -28.39
CA ILE A 31 18.44 -4.21 -28.43
C ILE A 31 17.47 -5.19 -27.76
N MET A 32 17.51 -6.48 -28.10
CA MET A 32 16.66 -7.50 -27.49
C MET A 32 16.92 -7.60 -25.97
N GLY A 33 18.20 -7.60 -25.57
CA GLY A 33 18.60 -7.63 -24.16
C GLY A 33 18.12 -6.40 -23.39
N ALA A 34 18.25 -5.21 -23.98
CA ALA A 34 17.75 -3.97 -23.39
C ALA A 34 16.23 -3.98 -23.25
N ALA A 35 15.50 -4.47 -24.25
CA ALA A 35 14.04 -4.60 -24.20
C ALA A 35 13.58 -5.54 -23.07
N LEU A 36 14.22 -6.71 -22.95
CA LEU A 36 13.96 -7.65 -21.85
C LEU A 36 14.35 -7.07 -20.48
N LEU A 37 15.44 -6.30 -20.40
CA LEU A 37 15.86 -5.63 -19.17
C LEU A 37 14.83 -4.59 -18.72
N VAL A 38 14.32 -3.77 -19.65
CA VAL A 38 13.24 -2.80 -19.35
C VAL A 38 12.00 -3.53 -18.83
N LEU A 39 11.59 -4.62 -19.49
CA LEU A 39 10.47 -5.44 -19.04
C LEU A 39 10.70 -6.02 -17.63
N ALA A 40 11.89 -6.54 -17.36
CA ALA A 40 12.25 -7.10 -16.07
C ALA A 40 12.22 -6.03 -14.96
N VAL A 41 12.78 -4.86 -15.21
CA VAL A 41 12.79 -3.73 -14.25
C VAL A 41 11.36 -3.26 -13.96
N LEU A 42 10.52 -3.08 -14.97
CA LEU A 42 9.13 -2.65 -14.78
C LEU A 42 8.31 -3.69 -14.01
N THR A 43 8.52 -4.97 -14.31
CA THR A 43 7.86 -6.06 -13.58
C THR A 43 8.29 -6.08 -12.12
N LEU A 44 9.59 -6.00 -11.84
CA LEU A 44 10.12 -5.93 -10.48
C LEU A 44 9.61 -4.70 -9.73
N ALA A 45 9.59 -3.52 -10.38
CA ALA A 45 9.06 -2.30 -9.80
C ALA A 45 7.59 -2.45 -9.43
N THR A 46 6.78 -3.06 -10.31
CA THR A 46 5.35 -3.30 -10.07
C THR A 46 5.12 -4.23 -8.88
N LEU A 47 5.88 -5.32 -8.77
CA LEU A 47 5.79 -6.25 -7.64
C LEU A 47 6.20 -5.59 -6.33
N ASN A 48 7.28 -4.80 -6.33
CA ASN A 48 7.74 -4.08 -5.14
C ASN A 48 6.72 -3.03 -4.70
N LEU A 49 6.12 -2.31 -5.65
CA LEU A 49 5.10 -1.31 -5.34
C LEU A 49 3.86 -1.94 -4.68
N GLY A 50 3.47 -3.14 -5.13
CA GLY A 50 2.40 -3.91 -4.47
C GLY A 50 2.73 -4.28 -3.02
N HIS A 51 3.96 -4.70 -2.74
CA HIS A 51 4.40 -5.00 -1.37
C HIS A 51 4.45 -3.75 -0.48
N LEU A 52 4.93 -2.63 -1.02
CA LEU A 52 4.93 -1.34 -0.33
C LEU A 52 3.50 -0.90 -0.01
N LEU A 53 2.57 -1.08 -0.95
CA LEU A 53 1.15 -0.76 -0.76
C LEU A 53 0.51 -1.66 0.31
N GLU A 54 0.83 -2.95 0.34
CA GLU A 54 0.29 -3.85 1.37
C GLU A 54 0.83 -3.50 2.76
N THR A 55 2.12 -3.20 2.86
CA THR A 55 2.73 -2.70 4.10
C THR A 55 2.07 -1.39 4.53
N ALA A 56 1.80 -0.51 3.56
CA ALA A 56 1.10 0.75 3.80
C ALA A 56 -0.29 0.53 4.39
N ARG A 57 -1.10 -0.31 3.73
CA ARG A 57 -2.45 -0.67 4.16
C ARG A 57 -2.46 -1.34 5.53
N SER A 58 -1.45 -2.15 5.85
CA SER A 58 -1.35 -2.80 7.16
C SER A 58 -1.17 -1.82 8.32
N SER A 59 -0.68 -0.61 8.02
CA SER A 59 -0.49 0.46 9.01
C SER A 59 -1.69 1.40 9.14
N ILE A 60 -2.82 1.10 8.49
CA ILE A 60 -4.06 1.87 8.67
C ILE A 60 -4.51 1.74 10.12
N ASP A 61 -4.40 2.85 10.85
CA ASP A 61 -4.91 3.03 12.21
C ASP A 61 -6.10 3.99 12.13
N VAL A 62 -7.27 3.53 12.57
CA VAL A 62 -8.50 4.32 12.63
C VAL A 62 -8.82 4.61 14.08
N ARG A 63 -8.82 5.90 14.44
CA ARG A 63 -9.21 6.39 15.76
C ARG A 63 -10.49 7.20 15.66
N VAL A 64 -11.48 6.80 16.43
CA VAL A 64 -12.76 7.50 16.58
C VAL A 64 -12.76 8.20 17.92
N PHE A 65 -12.61 9.52 17.91
CA PHE A 65 -12.67 10.35 19.11
C PHE A 65 -14.12 10.64 19.48
N LEU A 66 -14.43 10.50 20.76
CA LEU A 66 -15.73 10.86 21.30
C LEU A 66 -15.79 12.38 21.55
N ARG A 67 -17.01 12.93 21.55
CA ARG A 67 -17.23 14.30 22.03
C ARG A 67 -16.93 14.42 23.51
N GLU A 68 -16.55 15.62 23.92
CA GLU A 68 -16.40 15.98 25.33
C GLU A 68 -17.72 15.74 26.08
N GLY A 69 -17.63 15.10 27.25
CA GLY A 69 -18.79 14.80 28.09
C GLY A 69 -19.57 13.53 27.72
N ALA A 70 -19.06 12.67 26.82
CA ALA A 70 -19.66 11.36 26.56
C ALA A 70 -19.80 10.55 27.86
N SER A 71 -21.01 10.06 28.15
CA SER A 71 -21.27 9.28 29.36
C SER A 71 -20.66 7.88 29.26
N GLN A 72 -20.45 7.20 30.40
CA GLN A 72 -20.06 5.78 30.37
C GLN A 72 -21.08 4.91 29.63
N GLN A 73 -22.35 5.31 29.62
CA GLN A 73 -23.38 4.62 28.89
C GLN A 73 -23.21 4.79 27.37
N ASP A 74 -22.92 6.01 26.90
CA ASP A 74 -22.60 6.28 25.48
C ASP A 74 -21.38 5.46 25.02
N VAL A 75 -20.35 5.38 25.86
CA VAL A 75 -19.18 4.55 25.60
C VAL A 75 -19.62 3.08 25.46
N ALA A 76 -20.34 2.54 26.44
CA ALA A 76 -20.77 1.14 26.44
C ALA A 76 -21.68 0.77 25.25
N GLU A 77 -22.55 1.68 24.82
CA GLU A 77 -23.45 1.47 23.67
C GLU A 77 -22.73 1.59 22.31
N MET A 78 -21.67 2.40 22.23
CA MET A 78 -20.96 2.63 20.96
C MET A 78 -20.07 1.45 20.56
N GLN A 79 -19.43 0.79 21.52
CA GLN A 79 -18.55 -0.36 21.25
C GLN A 79 -19.22 -1.49 20.44
N PRO A 80 -20.39 -2.03 20.82
CA PRO A 80 -21.04 -3.09 20.04
C PRO A 80 -21.48 -2.61 18.66
N ARG A 81 -21.88 -1.33 18.52
CA ARG A 81 -22.24 -0.75 17.23
C ARG A 81 -21.04 -0.72 16.28
N LEU A 82 -19.86 -0.31 16.77
CA LEU A 82 -18.62 -0.30 15.97
C LEU A 82 -18.20 -1.69 15.53
N VAL A 83 -18.36 -2.72 16.39
CA VAL A 83 -17.97 -4.11 16.08
C VAL A 83 -18.83 -4.73 14.97
N ILE A 84 -20.09 -4.29 14.83
CA ILE A 84 -21.02 -4.83 13.83
C ILE A 84 -20.75 -4.25 12.43
N ILE A 85 -20.03 -3.13 12.33
CA ILE A 85 -19.75 -2.47 11.04
C ILE A 85 -18.98 -3.43 10.13
N PRO A 86 -19.43 -3.64 8.88
CA PRO A 86 -18.70 -4.44 7.91
C PRO A 86 -17.27 -3.96 7.71
N GLY A 87 -16.31 -4.88 7.82
CA GLY A 87 -14.88 -4.56 7.67
C GLY A 87 -14.14 -4.25 8.98
N VAL A 88 -14.86 -4.10 10.10
CA VAL A 88 -14.23 -3.99 11.42
C VAL A 88 -13.85 -5.37 11.94
N GLU A 89 -12.60 -5.53 12.39
CA GLU A 89 -12.08 -6.75 13.02
C GLU A 89 -12.22 -6.68 14.54
N ARG A 90 -11.82 -5.55 15.14
CA ARG A 90 -11.78 -5.36 16.59
C ARG A 90 -11.89 -3.89 16.95
N VAL A 91 -12.47 -3.62 18.11
CA VAL A 91 -12.61 -2.27 18.66
C VAL A 91 -12.05 -2.27 20.07
N ARG A 92 -11.16 -1.32 20.37
CA ARG A 92 -10.56 -1.13 21.70
C ARG A 92 -10.84 0.27 22.20
N TYR A 93 -11.48 0.37 23.36
CA TYR A 93 -11.62 1.65 24.06
C TYR A 93 -10.27 2.10 24.62
N ILE A 94 -9.94 3.38 24.42
CA ILE A 94 -8.77 4.03 24.98
C ILE A 94 -9.27 5.19 25.85
N ALA A 95 -9.04 5.05 27.15
CA ALA A 95 -9.35 6.09 28.12
C ALA A 95 -8.47 7.34 27.88
N PRO A 96 -8.96 8.55 28.18
CA PRO A 96 -8.20 9.80 28.05
C PRO A 96 -6.80 9.73 28.69
N GLU A 97 -6.69 9.11 29.85
CA GLU A 97 -5.44 8.98 30.61
C GLU A 97 -4.47 8.00 29.93
N ALA A 98 -5.00 6.92 29.37
CA ALA A 98 -4.23 5.95 28.62
C ALA A 98 -3.70 6.54 27.31
N ALA A 99 -4.54 7.33 26.61
CA ALA A 99 -4.14 8.06 25.42
C ALA A 99 -3.02 9.06 25.73
N LEU A 100 -3.11 9.80 26.85
CA LEU A 100 -2.07 10.72 27.29
C LEU A 100 -0.76 10.01 27.66
N ALA A 101 -0.83 8.85 28.30
CA ALA A 101 0.35 8.05 28.61
C ALA A 101 1.03 7.45 27.37
N GLU A 102 0.25 7.09 26.34
CA GLU A 102 0.77 6.66 25.04
C GLU A 102 1.41 7.84 24.30
N PHE A 103 0.73 8.99 24.25
CA PHE A 103 1.24 10.19 23.60
C PHE A 103 2.53 10.73 24.27
N ARG A 104 2.62 10.69 25.60
CA ARG A 104 3.86 11.00 26.33
C ARG A 104 5.02 10.10 25.91
N ARG A 105 4.76 8.80 25.69
CA ARG A 105 5.80 7.85 25.25
C ARG A 105 6.25 8.13 23.81
N GLU A 106 5.34 8.55 22.93
CA GLU A 106 5.66 8.92 21.55
C GLU A 106 6.50 10.22 21.47
N LEU A 107 6.23 11.20 22.34
CA LEU A 107 6.97 12.46 22.37
C LEU A 107 8.38 12.36 22.97
N GLY A 108 8.63 11.37 23.83
CA GLY A 108 9.94 11.15 24.47
C GLY A 108 10.43 12.41 25.20
N GLU A 109 11.59 12.93 24.78
CA GLU A 109 12.23 14.14 25.36
C GLU A 109 11.36 15.41 25.27
N GLN A 110 10.38 15.45 24.37
CA GLN A 110 9.48 16.61 24.19
C GLN A 110 8.21 16.52 25.06
N ALA A 111 8.05 15.43 25.83
CA ALA A 111 6.84 15.19 26.63
C ALA A 111 6.57 16.29 27.67
N GLY A 112 7.59 17.05 28.11
CA GLY A 112 7.44 18.15 29.06
C GLY A 112 6.54 19.29 28.57
N ILE A 113 6.26 19.37 27.26
CA ILE A 113 5.27 20.32 26.71
C ILE A 113 3.85 20.00 27.22
N LEU A 114 3.55 18.73 27.46
CA LEU A 114 2.24 18.29 27.94
C LEU A 114 1.95 18.73 29.38
N ASP A 115 3.00 18.95 30.18
CA ASP A 115 2.85 19.39 31.58
C ASP A 115 2.60 20.90 31.69
N MET A 116 2.75 21.64 30.58
CA MET A 116 2.38 23.06 30.48
C MET A 116 0.89 23.27 30.19
N LEU A 117 0.17 22.19 29.87
CA LEU A 117 -1.27 22.24 29.59
C LEU A 117 -2.05 22.16 30.92
N PRO A 118 -3.06 23.01 31.12
CA PRO A 118 -3.83 23.04 32.36
C PRO A 118 -4.67 21.78 32.59
N GLU A 119 -5.13 21.13 31.52
CA GLU A 119 -5.96 19.92 31.55
C GLU A 119 -5.59 18.97 30.39
N ASN A 120 -6.04 17.71 30.46
CA ASN A 120 -5.77 16.71 29.43
C ASN A 120 -6.48 17.08 28.11
N PRO A 121 -5.75 17.39 27.02
CA PRO A 121 -6.36 17.77 25.76
C PRO A 121 -6.90 16.58 24.95
N LEU A 122 -6.61 15.34 25.36
CA LEU A 122 -6.95 14.15 24.59
C LEU A 122 -8.31 13.58 25.04
N PRO A 123 -9.33 13.61 24.17
CA PRO A 123 -10.62 13.01 24.50
C PRO A 123 -10.52 11.47 24.49
N ALA A 124 -11.54 10.83 25.06
CA ALA A 124 -11.68 9.39 24.97
C ALA A 124 -11.81 8.96 23.50
N SER A 125 -11.26 7.80 23.15
CA SER A 125 -11.29 7.32 21.77
C SER A 125 -11.47 5.82 21.66
N TYR A 126 -11.92 5.39 20.49
CA TYR A 126 -11.92 4.00 20.07
C TYR A 126 -10.87 3.78 19.00
N HIS A 127 -9.96 2.85 19.27
CA HIS A 127 -9.08 2.30 18.25
C HIS A 127 -9.81 1.16 17.52
N VAL A 128 -10.08 1.38 16.24
CA VAL A 128 -10.82 0.48 15.35
C VAL A 128 -9.82 -0.24 14.45
N VAL A 129 -9.64 -1.53 14.68
CA VAL A 129 -8.79 -2.39 13.86
C VAL A 129 -9.64 -2.95 12.73
N LEU A 130 -9.23 -2.69 11.49
CA LEU A 130 -9.90 -3.16 10.29
C LEU A 130 -9.38 -4.53 9.86
N LYS A 131 -10.28 -5.33 9.27
CA LYS A 131 -9.93 -6.60 8.62
C LYS A 131 -9.03 -6.33 7.40
N PRO A 132 -8.11 -7.25 7.05
CA PRO A 132 -7.21 -7.07 5.91
C PRO A 132 -7.91 -6.66 4.61
N GLU A 133 -9.09 -7.22 4.33
CA GLU A 133 -9.85 -6.94 3.11
C GLU A 133 -10.44 -5.53 3.10
N ALA A 134 -10.71 -4.97 4.28
CA ALA A 134 -11.27 -3.63 4.48
C ALA A 134 -10.21 -2.55 4.69
N ARG A 135 -8.91 -2.90 4.64
CA ARG A 135 -7.79 -1.95 4.70
C ARG A 135 -7.53 -1.29 3.34
N ASN A 136 -8.59 -0.75 2.74
CA ASN A 136 -8.54 -0.01 1.49
C ASN A 136 -9.29 1.31 1.66
N LEU A 137 -8.97 2.28 0.81
CA LEU A 137 -9.49 3.63 0.95
C LEU A 137 -11.02 3.70 0.89
N GLU A 138 -11.63 2.94 -0.01
CA GLU A 138 -13.08 2.92 -0.19
C GLU A 138 -13.79 2.42 1.06
N SER A 139 -13.32 1.31 1.64
CA SER A 139 -13.88 0.72 2.85
C SER A 139 -13.69 1.63 4.06
N VAL A 140 -12.51 2.24 4.21
CA VAL A 140 -12.23 3.19 5.30
C VAL A 140 -13.14 4.42 5.20
N ARG A 141 -13.34 4.96 3.99
CA ARG A 141 -14.26 6.09 3.76
C ARG A 141 -15.70 5.72 4.07
N ALA A 142 -16.15 4.53 3.65
CA ALA A 142 -17.49 4.05 3.96
C ALA A 142 -17.72 3.92 5.48
N ILE A 143 -16.77 3.33 6.19
CA ILE A 143 -16.80 3.20 7.66
C ILE A 143 -16.81 4.57 8.32
N ARG A 144 -15.94 5.50 7.87
CA ARG A 144 -15.91 6.88 8.36
C ARG A 144 -17.27 7.56 8.18
N ASP A 145 -17.85 7.49 7.00
CA ASP A 145 -19.10 8.18 6.67
C ASP A 145 -20.28 7.61 7.47
N GLU A 146 -20.27 6.29 7.74
CA GLU A 146 -21.25 5.63 8.62
C GLU A 146 -21.12 6.06 10.09
N ILE A 147 -19.89 6.25 10.58
CA ILE A 147 -19.63 6.62 11.99
C ILE A 147 -19.79 8.13 12.21
N ALA A 148 -19.45 8.95 11.21
CA ALA A 148 -19.45 10.42 11.31
C ALA A 148 -20.83 11.02 11.58
N VAL A 149 -21.90 10.29 11.26
CA VAL A 149 -23.28 10.72 11.52
C VAL A 149 -23.73 10.48 12.97
N TRP A 150 -22.93 9.80 13.80
CA TRP A 150 -23.31 9.51 15.18
C TRP A 150 -23.10 10.71 16.10
N PRO A 151 -24.08 11.06 16.95
CA PRO A 151 -24.01 12.26 17.78
C PRO A 151 -22.93 12.17 18.88
N GLN A 152 -22.47 10.98 19.24
CA GLN A 152 -21.40 10.76 20.21
C GLN A 152 -20.00 10.98 19.63
N VAL A 153 -19.86 11.02 18.31
CA VAL A 153 -18.58 11.10 17.61
C VAL A 153 -18.18 12.57 17.44
N GLY A 154 -16.95 12.88 17.84
CA GLY A 154 -16.34 14.20 17.67
C GLY A 154 -15.57 14.26 16.37
N GLU A 155 -14.52 13.44 16.27
CA GLU A 155 -13.60 13.43 15.14
C GLU A 155 -13.18 11.99 14.81
N ILE A 156 -12.96 11.70 13.53
CA ILE A 156 -12.43 10.41 13.07
C ILE A 156 -11.10 10.70 12.40
N VAL A 157 -10.01 10.23 13.01
CA VAL A 157 -8.65 10.40 12.51
C VAL A 157 -8.12 9.07 12.00
N TYR A 158 -7.53 9.12 10.82
CA TYR A 158 -6.90 7.98 10.17
C TYR A 158 -5.79 8.49 9.25
N ASN A 159 -4.72 7.70 9.10
CA ASN A 159 -3.50 8.10 8.40
C ASN A 159 -3.65 8.06 6.86
N GLN A 160 -4.45 8.95 6.29
CA GLN A 160 -4.80 8.96 4.87
C GLN A 160 -3.69 9.38 3.90
N GLU A 161 -2.86 10.35 4.29
CA GLU A 161 -2.27 11.29 3.31
C GLU A 161 -1.40 10.64 2.22
N TRP A 162 -0.83 9.48 2.50
CA TRP A 162 0.07 8.76 1.61
C TRP A 162 -0.62 7.61 0.88
N ILE A 163 -1.68 7.02 1.44
CA ILE A 163 -2.33 5.83 0.89
C ILE A 163 -3.13 6.16 -0.37
N ASP A 164 -3.89 7.27 -0.36
CA ASP A 164 -4.66 7.74 -1.52
C ASP A 164 -3.75 7.95 -2.74
N SER A 165 -2.62 8.62 -2.49
CA SER A 165 -1.61 8.84 -3.52
C SER A 165 -1.09 7.51 -4.05
N LEU A 166 -0.68 6.59 -3.16
CA LEU A 166 -0.09 5.30 -3.57
C LEU A 166 -1.06 4.42 -4.38
N GLU A 167 -2.36 4.39 -4.05
CA GLU A 167 -3.35 3.62 -4.82
C GLU A 167 -3.50 4.15 -6.25
N ASN A 168 -3.61 5.48 -6.41
CA ASN A 168 -3.72 6.09 -7.72
C ASN A 168 -2.43 5.92 -8.57
N TRP A 169 -1.26 5.99 -7.94
CA TRP A 169 0.02 5.76 -8.62
C TRP A 169 0.19 4.31 -9.06
N THR A 170 -0.23 3.35 -8.23
CA THR A 170 -0.11 1.91 -8.53
C THR A 170 -0.91 1.53 -9.78
N MET A 171 -2.15 2.01 -9.91
CA MET A 171 -2.98 1.73 -11.08
C MET A 171 -2.34 2.28 -12.37
N ARG A 172 -1.82 3.51 -12.34
CA ARG A 172 -1.14 4.12 -13.49
C ARG A 172 0.13 3.35 -13.88
N PHE A 173 0.89 2.92 -12.89
CA PHE A 173 2.13 2.18 -13.10
C PHE A 173 1.89 0.78 -13.70
N GLN A 174 0.82 0.10 -13.28
CA GLN A 174 0.40 -1.18 -13.85
C GLN A 174 0.00 -1.04 -15.33
N VAL A 175 -0.80 -0.02 -15.66
CA VAL A 175 -1.19 0.25 -17.07
C VAL A 175 0.04 0.58 -17.92
N ALA A 176 0.95 1.42 -17.41
CA ALA A 176 2.19 1.74 -18.10
C ALA A 176 3.06 0.50 -18.34
N SER A 177 3.19 -0.37 -17.32
CA SER A 177 3.95 -1.62 -17.43
C SER A 177 3.34 -2.58 -18.45
N LEU A 178 2.01 -2.68 -18.52
CA LEU A 178 1.31 -3.45 -19.56
C LEU A 178 1.56 -2.92 -20.96
N VAL A 179 1.48 -1.59 -21.15
CA VAL A 179 1.74 -0.96 -22.46
C VAL A 179 3.18 -1.19 -22.90
N VAL A 180 4.17 -0.97 -22.02
CA VAL A 180 5.57 -1.21 -22.35
C VAL A 180 5.81 -2.71 -22.61
N GLY A 181 5.22 -3.60 -21.81
CA GLY A 181 5.32 -5.04 -22.03
C GLY A 181 4.76 -5.47 -23.38
N LEU A 182 3.63 -4.89 -23.80
CA LEU A 182 3.06 -5.14 -25.13
C LEU A 182 3.97 -4.62 -26.24
N LEU A 183 4.54 -3.42 -26.10
CA LEU A 183 5.47 -2.86 -27.08
C LEU A 183 6.73 -3.73 -27.21
N VAL A 184 7.28 -4.20 -26.09
CA VAL A 184 8.43 -5.13 -26.08
C VAL A 184 8.06 -6.46 -26.75
N PHE A 185 6.88 -7.01 -26.46
CA PHE A 185 6.40 -8.24 -27.09
C PHE A 185 6.22 -8.11 -28.61
N LEU A 186 5.72 -6.96 -29.08
CA LEU A 186 5.56 -6.69 -30.51
C LEU A 186 6.90 -6.39 -31.22
N ALA A 187 7.90 -5.91 -30.49
CA ALA A 187 9.22 -5.57 -31.02
C ALA A 187 10.21 -6.74 -31.02
N ALA A 188 10.00 -7.74 -30.16
CA ALA A 188 10.79 -8.96 -30.05
C ALA A 188 10.40 -10.00 -31.11
#